data_AF-A0A1E3ASV6-F1
#
_entry.id   AF-A0A1E3ASV6-F1
#
_cell.length_a   1.000
_cell.length_b   1.000
_cell.length_c   1.000
_cell.angle_alpha   90.00
_cell.angle_beta   90.00
_cell.angle_gamma   90.00
#
_symmetry.space_group_name_H-M   'P 1'
#
loop_
_entity.id
_entity.type
_entity.pdbx_description
1 polymer ?
#
loop_
_entity_poly.entity_id
_entity_poly.type
_entity_poly.pdbx_seq_one_letter_code
_entity_poly.pdbx_strand_id
1 'polypeptide(L)'
;MIILGHVGIQSYYNKVSSASTRSALEKIAERLLARQPQNYNQPNVDRVELSSSAEEYARMHGYENKLQRIDFGCEVKQAEPMHVPELLPPSEVIDYTEHDALMNQYMKQYRFEEGKPMRLCAPGMVSDEKLENFRKELNENGLGEDIDWRGVIEDFCSMDIRFGNVERLETKADYIASRYAVLKDRIQTQYAGDEQKAQMDKLDSIYNQAKEEMADTYAQNIGGFYEDLGQTGVIEDMRSSVLAMVDEREAAYETYLAGAGDYANLKDSEDSWLAQDDAYLAARLRDSFAADGGNIQSGSSKAVYSGDDLTFAGVYAKSLSQQIKNAGHVWEVWRPCESDSELGKFLVKQYQDTRQIVADAGVSDKLAGIIQNTFRPFMEKFMDALDGQIDKNLAMVENKPWMGGVLRLDYINRNAVYRMYLSIIGK
;
A
#
# COMPACT_ATOMS: atom_id res chain seq x y z
N MET A 1 14.14 -22.15 -1.92
CA MET A 1 12.72 -21.86 -2.13
C MET A 1 12.46 -20.48 -1.56
N ILE A 2 12.56 -19.43 -2.40
CA ILE A 2 12.50 -18.03 -1.97
C ILE A 2 11.09 -17.52 -2.29
N ILE A 3 10.41 -17.05 -1.26
CA ILE A 3 9.04 -16.55 -1.29
C ILE A 3 9.08 -15.07 -1.67
N LEU A 4 8.74 -14.73 -2.91
CA LEU A 4 8.43 -13.35 -3.30
C LEU A 4 6.93 -13.16 -3.16
N GLY A 5 6.53 -12.78 -1.95
CA GLY A 5 5.14 -12.51 -1.57
C GLY A 5 4.92 -12.40 -0.05
N HIS A 6 5.84 -12.91 0.78
CA HIS A 6 5.71 -12.86 2.25
C HIS A 6 6.54 -11.78 2.95
N VAL A 7 7.59 -11.22 2.33
CA VAL A 7 8.54 -10.37 3.08
C VAL A 7 8.04 -8.93 3.30
N GLY A 8 7.24 -8.37 2.38
CA GLY A 8 6.79 -6.98 2.49
C GLY A 8 5.63 -6.73 3.45
N ILE A 9 4.88 -7.77 3.82
CA ILE A 9 3.65 -7.66 4.61
C ILE A 9 3.95 -8.09 6.05
N GLN A 10 4.51 -9.28 6.27
CA GLN A 10 4.70 -9.83 7.61
C GLN A 10 5.77 -9.11 8.47
N SER A 11 6.76 -8.46 7.85
CA SER A 11 7.77 -7.65 8.57
C SER A 11 7.19 -6.34 9.12
N TYR A 12 6.07 -5.86 8.58
CA TYR A 12 5.39 -4.65 9.03
C TYR A 12 4.44 -4.97 10.19
N TYR A 13 3.62 -6.02 10.06
CA TYR A 13 2.62 -6.39 11.07
C TYR A 13 3.20 -6.85 12.42
N ASN A 14 4.46 -7.30 12.47
CA ASN A 14 5.10 -7.66 13.74
C ASN A 14 5.58 -6.45 14.57
N LYS A 15 5.56 -5.22 14.03
CA LYS A 15 5.91 -3.98 14.76
C LYS A 15 4.72 -3.12 15.15
N VAL A 16 3.52 -3.35 14.61
CA VAL A 16 2.31 -2.53 14.85
C VAL A 16 1.43 -3.17 15.94
N SER A 17 2.02 -3.47 17.12
CA SER A 17 1.30 -4.16 18.20
C SER A 17 0.66 -3.22 19.24
N SER A 18 0.49 -1.94 18.95
CA SER A 18 -0.11 -1.00 19.90
C SER A 18 -0.87 0.14 19.22
N ALA A 19 -2.16 -0.08 18.94
CA ALA A 19 -3.27 0.84 19.26
C ALA A 19 -4.49 0.59 18.35
N SER A 20 -5.58 0.18 19.01
CA SER A 20 -7.00 0.38 18.70
C SER A 20 -7.48 0.84 17.30
N THR A 21 -7.25 0.07 16.24
CA THR A 21 -8.18 -0.04 15.10
C THR A 21 -7.89 -1.31 14.29
N ARG A 22 -8.23 -2.48 14.86
CA ARG A 22 -8.40 -3.70 14.05
C ARG A 22 -9.63 -3.54 13.15
N SER A 23 -9.48 -2.80 12.05
CA SER A 23 -10.53 -2.70 11.03
C SER A 23 -10.80 -4.11 10.49
N ALA A 24 -12.06 -4.43 10.24
CA ALA A 24 -12.50 -5.69 9.66
C ALA A 24 -11.70 -6.05 8.39
N LEU A 25 -11.14 -5.05 7.71
CA LEU A 25 -10.28 -5.15 6.53
C LEU A 25 -8.93 -5.85 6.78
N GLU A 26 -8.35 -5.72 7.97
CA GLU A 26 -7.09 -6.40 8.35
C GLU A 26 -7.33 -7.91 8.49
N LYS A 27 -8.47 -8.30 9.09
CA LYS A 27 -8.93 -9.69 9.14
C LYS A 27 -9.33 -10.23 7.77
N ILE A 28 -9.80 -9.36 6.86
CA ILE A 28 -10.15 -9.72 5.48
C ILE A 28 -8.89 -9.93 4.64
N ALA A 29 -7.89 -9.06 4.77
CA ALA A 29 -6.58 -9.19 4.13
C ALA A 29 -5.83 -10.43 4.65
N GLU A 30 -5.83 -10.67 5.97
CA GLU A 30 -5.30 -11.91 6.57
C GLU A 30 -6.04 -13.16 6.06
N ARG A 31 -7.37 -13.13 5.90
CA ARG A 31 -8.15 -14.27 5.35
C ARG A 31 -7.92 -14.49 3.85
N LEU A 32 -7.69 -13.41 3.09
CA LEU A 32 -7.34 -13.46 1.67
C LEU A 32 -5.93 -14.00 1.44
N LEU A 33 -4.98 -13.68 2.34
CA LEU A 33 -3.58 -14.12 2.26
C LEU A 33 -3.35 -15.50 2.90
N ALA A 34 -4.02 -15.84 4.01
CA ALA A 34 -3.87 -17.11 4.73
C ALA A 34 -4.55 -18.31 4.06
N ARG A 35 -5.30 -18.11 2.97
CA ARG A 35 -5.98 -19.17 2.20
C ARG A 35 -5.22 -19.64 0.95
N GLN A 36 -3.96 -19.24 0.78
CA GLN A 36 -3.05 -20.04 -0.05
C GLN A 36 -2.80 -21.39 0.65
N PRO A 37 -2.80 -22.53 -0.07
CA PRO A 37 -2.80 -23.84 0.54
C PRO A 37 -1.57 -24.05 1.43
N GLN A 38 -1.82 -24.14 2.74
CA GLN A 38 -0.87 -24.62 3.73
C GLN A 38 -0.67 -26.12 3.50
N ASN A 39 0.52 -26.50 3.02
CA ASN A 39 1.00 -27.88 3.15
C ASN A 39 2.51 -27.86 3.39
N TYR A 40 2.89 -27.67 4.65
CA TYR A 40 4.20 -28.01 5.17
C TYR A 40 4.10 -29.36 5.88
N ASN A 41 4.68 -30.40 5.27
CA ASN A 41 5.50 -31.43 5.90
C ASN A 41 5.61 -32.67 4.99
N GLN A 42 6.48 -32.61 3.98
CA GLN A 42 7.15 -33.80 3.47
C GLN A 42 8.60 -33.47 3.09
N PRO A 43 9.56 -34.37 3.37
CA PRO A 43 10.98 -34.12 3.09
C PRO A 43 11.21 -33.97 1.58
N ASN A 44 11.87 -32.87 1.22
CA ASN A 44 12.30 -32.57 -0.15
C ASN A 44 13.17 -33.70 -0.71
N VAL A 45 12.67 -34.38 -1.73
CA VAL A 45 13.46 -35.13 -2.70
C VAL A 45 13.05 -34.59 -4.05
N ASP A 46 13.91 -33.77 -4.67
CA ASP A 46 13.70 -33.27 -6.02
C ASP A 46 13.67 -34.47 -6.98
N ARG A 47 12.46 -34.90 -7.33
CA ARG A 47 12.22 -35.85 -8.41
C ARG A 47 11.57 -35.08 -9.55
N VAL A 48 12.37 -34.73 -10.55
CA VAL A 48 11.86 -34.20 -11.81
C VAL A 48 11.34 -35.39 -12.61
N GLU A 49 10.04 -35.62 -12.58
CA GLU A 49 9.38 -36.51 -13.54
C GLU A 49 9.04 -35.71 -14.80
N LEU A 50 9.48 -36.20 -15.95
CA LEU A 50 9.09 -35.64 -17.24
C LEU A 50 7.60 -35.90 -17.47
N SER A 51 6.90 -34.95 -18.09
CA SER A 51 5.53 -35.21 -18.53
C SER A 51 5.53 -36.32 -19.59
N SER A 52 4.44 -37.07 -19.71
CA SER A 52 4.30 -38.17 -20.68
C SER A 52 4.59 -37.71 -22.11
N SER A 53 4.27 -36.47 -22.44
CA SER A 53 4.57 -35.84 -23.73
C SER A 53 6.08 -35.63 -23.97
N ALA A 54 6.85 -35.31 -22.93
CA ALA A 54 8.29 -35.08 -23.02
C ALA A 54 9.07 -36.40 -23.14
N GLU A 55 8.58 -37.49 -22.53
CA GLU A 55 9.14 -38.83 -22.70
C GLU A 55 8.94 -39.37 -24.13
N GLU A 56 7.78 -39.10 -24.72
CA GLU A 56 7.44 -39.54 -26.07
C GLU A 56 8.24 -38.78 -27.14
N TYR A 57 8.44 -37.47 -26.95
CA TYR A 57 9.32 -36.64 -27.78
C TYR A 57 10.79 -37.08 -27.69
N ALA A 58 11.29 -37.36 -26.48
CA ALA A 58 12.66 -37.83 -26.29
C ALA A 58 12.92 -39.21 -26.94
N ARG A 59 11.93 -40.12 -26.92
CA ARG A 59 11.98 -41.41 -27.61
C ARG A 59 11.96 -41.28 -29.13
N MET A 60 11.11 -40.41 -29.69
CA MET A 60 11.00 -40.21 -31.14
C MET A 60 12.30 -39.68 -31.76
N HIS A 61 13.09 -38.91 -31.00
CA HIS A 61 14.29 -38.25 -31.49
C HIS A 61 15.61 -38.85 -30.98
N GLY A 62 15.57 -40.01 -30.33
CA GLY A 62 16.76 -40.79 -29.99
C GLY A 62 17.65 -40.18 -28.90
N TYR A 63 17.11 -39.32 -28.03
CA TYR A 63 17.86 -38.73 -26.93
C TYR A 63 17.97 -39.74 -25.77
N GLU A 64 19.13 -40.40 -25.63
CA GLU A 64 19.42 -41.22 -24.44
C GLU A 64 19.69 -40.31 -23.21
N ASN A 65 18.93 -40.54 -22.14
CA ASN A 65 19.07 -39.83 -20.87
C ASN A 65 20.34 -40.28 -20.13
N LYS A 66 21.41 -39.48 -20.17
CA LYS A 66 22.61 -39.62 -19.33
C LYS A 66 22.96 -38.29 -18.65
N LEU A 67 22.15 -37.86 -17.69
CA LEU A 67 22.54 -36.77 -16.80
C LEU A 67 23.43 -37.34 -15.68
N GLN A 68 24.74 -37.15 -15.78
CA GLN A 68 25.65 -37.28 -14.65
C GLN A 68 25.58 -36.02 -13.79
N ARG A 69 25.52 -36.22 -12.48
CA ARG A 69 25.49 -35.19 -11.45
C ARG A 69 26.82 -34.43 -11.45
N ILE A 70 26.78 -33.13 -11.76
CA ILE A 70 27.91 -32.21 -11.59
C ILE A 70 27.60 -31.32 -10.39
N ASP A 71 28.28 -31.56 -9.27
CA ASP A 71 28.17 -30.72 -8.07
C ASP A 71 29.02 -29.45 -8.29
N PHE A 72 28.38 -28.31 -8.51
CA PHE A 72 29.06 -27.00 -8.46
C PHE A 72 28.95 -26.45 -7.04
N GLY A 73 30.06 -26.47 -6.30
CA GLY A 73 30.20 -25.76 -5.04
C GLY A 73 30.39 -24.26 -5.28
N CYS A 74 29.30 -23.51 -5.36
CA CYS A 74 29.33 -22.05 -5.30
C CYS A 74 28.48 -21.58 -4.12
N GLU A 75 29.12 -21.31 -2.98
CA GLU A 75 28.48 -20.58 -1.88
C GLU A 75 28.37 -19.11 -2.29
N VAL A 76 27.22 -18.75 -2.87
CA VAL A 76 26.82 -17.35 -2.98
C VAL A 76 26.37 -16.91 -1.59
N LYS A 77 27.26 -16.26 -0.83
CA LYS A 77 26.82 -15.47 0.32
C LYS A 77 25.97 -14.33 -0.23
N GLN A 78 24.65 -14.40 -0.02
CA GLN A 78 23.78 -13.25 -0.23
C GLN A 78 24.37 -12.10 0.60
N ALA A 79 24.72 -10.99 -0.05
CA ALA A 79 24.95 -9.76 0.68
C ALA A 79 23.66 -9.47 1.45
N GLU A 80 23.77 -9.32 2.78
CA GLU A 80 22.62 -8.84 3.55
C GLU A 80 22.14 -7.54 2.89
N PRO A 81 20.82 -7.41 2.63
CA PRO A 81 20.30 -6.17 2.07
C PRO A 81 20.75 -5.03 2.98
N MET A 82 21.36 -4.01 2.39
CA MET A 82 21.80 -2.83 3.12
C MET A 82 20.54 -2.21 3.74
N HIS A 83 20.32 -2.47 5.02
CA HIS A 83 19.18 -1.96 5.77
C HIS A 83 19.49 -0.50 6.10
N VAL A 84 19.43 0.36 5.11
CA VAL A 84 19.32 1.81 5.35
C VAL A 84 17.89 1.99 5.84
N PRO A 85 17.64 2.42 7.09
CA PRO A 85 16.30 2.86 7.47
C PRO A 85 15.94 3.99 6.50
N GLU A 86 14.95 3.75 5.64
CA GLU A 86 14.40 4.81 4.81
C GLU A 86 13.87 5.87 5.78
N LEU A 87 14.37 7.10 5.67
CA LEU A 87 13.80 8.21 6.43
C LEU A 87 12.45 8.51 5.79
N LEU A 88 11.43 7.82 6.27
CA LEU A 88 10.06 8.09 5.89
C LEU A 88 9.71 9.51 6.35
N PRO A 89 9.01 10.30 5.53
CA PRO A 89 8.45 11.56 6.00
C PRO A 89 7.58 11.28 7.24
N PRO A 90 7.35 12.24 8.14
CA PRO A 90 6.48 12.05 9.30
C PRO A 90 5.08 11.54 8.93
N SER A 91 4.65 11.74 7.68
CA SER A 91 3.42 11.21 7.08
C SER A 91 3.36 9.70 6.90
N GLU A 92 4.49 9.02 7.02
CA GLU A 92 4.64 7.60 6.75
C GLU A 92 5.18 6.82 7.94
N VAL A 93 5.40 7.49 9.07
CA VAL A 93 5.76 6.88 10.36
C VAL A 93 4.48 6.74 11.19
N ILE A 94 4.05 5.49 11.46
CA ILE A 94 2.86 5.22 12.27
C ILE A 94 3.02 5.79 13.69
N ASP A 95 4.13 5.44 14.35
CA ASP A 95 4.41 5.84 15.73
C ASP A 95 5.47 6.95 15.74
N TYR A 96 5.11 8.17 15.36
CA TYR A 96 6.06 9.29 15.35
C TYR A 96 6.37 9.73 16.79
N THR A 97 7.60 9.46 17.22
CA THR A 97 8.08 9.68 18.59
C THR A 97 8.85 10.99 18.75
N GLU A 98 9.22 11.33 20.00
CA GLU A 98 10.15 12.42 20.29
C GLU A 98 11.52 12.21 19.63
N HIS A 99 11.98 10.95 19.55
CA HIS A 99 13.24 10.63 18.89
C HIS A 99 13.16 10.90 17.39
N ASP A 100 12.03 10.57 16.76
CA ASP A 100 11.80 10.86 15.34
C ASP A 100 11.74 12.37 15.09
N ALA A 101 11.08 13.13 15.98
CA ALA A 101 11.09 14.59 15.94
C ALA A 101 12.52 15.14 16.07
N LEU A 102 13.30 14.68 17.04
CA LEU A 102 14.67 15.13 17.27
C LEU A 102 15.57 14.81 16.06
N MET A 103 15.48 13.59 15.53
CA MET A 103 16.19 13.18 14.33
C MET A 103 15.78 14.03 13.13
N ASN A 104 14.48 14.25 12.92
CA ASN A 104 13.99 15.08 11.83
C ASN A 104 14.56 16.49 11.92
N GLN A 105 14.44 17.15 13.08
CA GLN A 105 15.00 18.49 13.30
C GLN A 105 16.52 18.54 13.08
N TYR A 106 17.26 17.52 13.52
CA TYR A 106 18.69 17.41 13.25
C TYR A 106 18.98 17.35 11.75
N MET A 107 18.22 16.53 11.02
CA MET A 107 18.39 16.31 9.58
C MET A 107 18.05 17.55 8.74
N LYS A 108 17.21 18.47 9.24
CA LYS A 108 16.89 19.73 8.54
C LYS A 108 18.13 20.59 8.29
N GLN A 109 19.15 20.50 9.12
CA GLN A 109 20.44 21.21 8.94
C GLN A 109 21.22 20.77 7.69
N TYR A 110 20.85 19.62 7.14
CA TYR A 110 21.46 19.02 5.95
C TYR A 110 20.56 19.13 4.71
N ARG A 111 19.44 19.85 4.79
CA ARG A 111 18.59 20.12 3.62
C ARG A 111 19.43 20.77 2.53
N PHE A 112 19.22 20.30 1.30
CA PHE A 112 19.90 20.88 0.15
C PHE A 112 19.53 22.36 0.04
N GLU A 113 20.54 23.22 -0.09
CA GLU A 113 20.38 24.63 -0.36
C GLU A 113 21.05 24.94 -1.70
N GLU A 114 20.31 25.58 -2.60
CA GLU A 114 20.82 25.96 -3.91
C GLU A 114 22.06 26.86 -3.76
N GLY A 115 23.13 26.53 -4.49
CA GLY A 115 24.40 27.24 -4.40
C GLY A 115 25.30 26.86 -3.22
N LYS A 116 24.86 25.97 -2.32
CA LYS A 116 25.73 25.38 -1.28
C LYS A 116 26.16 23.95 -1.64
N PRO A 117 27.35 23.51 -1.21
CA PRO A 117 27.75 22.12 -1.38
C PRO A 117 26.80 21.20 -0.63
N MET A 118 26.29 20.20 -1.33
CA MET A 118 25.40 19.18 -0.77
C MET A 118 26.08 18.47 0.40
N ARG A 119 25.47 18.54 1.58
CA ARG A 119 25.94 17.84 2.78
C ARG A 119 25.08 16.61 2.96
N LEU A 120 25.68 15.43 2.82
CA LEU A 120 24.99 14.16 3.05
C LEU A 120 25.16 13.75 4.50
N CYS A 121 24.05 13.62 5.22
CA CYS A 121 23.98 12.93 6.49
C CYS A 121 22.93 11.84 6.35
N ALA A 122 23.26 10.60 6.69
CA ALA A 122 22.27 9.54 6.83
C ALA A 122 21.94 9.36 8.32
N PRO A 123 20.71 8.96 8.69
CA PRO A 123 20.33 8.80 10.10
C PRO A 123 21.29 7.92 10.90
N GLY A 124 21.77 6.82 10.30
CA GLY A 124 22.77 5.92 10.92
C GLY A 124 24.18 6.51 11.09
N MET A 125 24.43 7.73 10.62
CA MET A 125 25.70 8.46 10.82
C MET A 125 25.64 9.44 12.00
N VAL A 126 24.45 9.61 12.61
CA VAL A 126 24.26 10.45 13.78
C VAL A 126 24.39 9.60 15.02
N SER A 127 25.36 9.92 15.88
CA SER A 127 25.52 9.23 17.16
C SER A 127 24.52 9.77 18.19
N ASP A 128 24.12 8.92 19.13
CA ASP A 128 23.24 9.33 20.24
C ASP A 128 23.79 10.53 21.01
N GLU A 129 25.12 10.59 21.21
CA GLU A 129 25.78 11.74 21.83
C GLU A 129 25.55 13.04 21.05
N LYS A 130 25.57 13.00 19.71
CA LYS A 130 25.29 14.17 18.87
C LYS A 130 23.83 14.59 18.96
N LEU A 131 22.90 13.62 18.92
CA LEU A 131 21.47 13.91 19.06
C LEU A 131 21.16 14.50 20.43
N GLU A 132 21.75 13.97 21.51
CA GLU A 132 21.51 14.47 22.86
C GLU A 132 22.11 15.86 23.08
N ASN A 133 23.28 16.17 22.51
CA ASN A 133 23.81 17.52 22.52
C ASN A 133 22.90 18.48 21.73
N PHE A 134 22.38 18.05 20.59
CA PHE A 134 21.42 18.84 19.82
C PHE A 134 20.09 19.04 20.58
N ARG A 135 19.61 18.02 21.30
CA ARG A 135 18.42 18.13 22.17
C ARG A 135 18.61 19.22 23.23
N LYS A 136 19.79 19.30 23.86
CA LYS A 136 20.10 20.37 24.81
C LYS A 136 20.08 21.75 24.15
N GLU A 137 20.64 21.87 22.94
CA GLU A 137 20.56 23.12 22.17
C GLU A 137 19.10 23.53 21.88
N LEU A 138 18.24 22.56 21.56
CA LEU A 138 16.81 22.80 21.36
C LEU A 138 16.09 23.16 22.66
N ASN A 139 16.43 22.53 23.78
CA ASN A 139 15.85 22.87 25.10
C ASN A 139 16.23 24.28 25.54
N GLU A 140 17.43 24.75 25.19
CA GLU A 140 17.88 26.10 25.51
C GLU A 140 17.30 27.17 24.58
N ASN A 141 17.17 26.87 23.28
CA ASN A 141 16.89 27.90 22.26
C ASN A 141 15.49 27.79 21.61
N GLY A 142 14.81 26.65 21.73
CA GLY A 142 13.60 26.33 20.97
C GLY A 142 13.86 26.08 19.48
N LEU A 143 12.78 25.87 18.71
CA LEU A 143 12.82 25.75 17.23
C LEU A 143 12.68 27.10 16.51
N GLY A 144 12.35 28.16 17.24
CA GLY A 144 12.00 29.47 16.70
C GLY A 144 10.50 29.64 16.45
N GLU A 145 10.09 30.87 16.14
CA GLU A 145 8.68 31.23 15.98
C GLU A 145 8.14 30.93 14.57
N ASP A 146 9.04 30.89 13.58
CA ASP A 146 8.71 30.63 12.18
C ASP A 146 8.18 29.21 11.94
N ILE A 147 7.25 29.09 11.01
CA ILE A 147 6.77 27.80 10.51
C ILE A 147 7.76 27.30 9.44
N ASP A 148 8.20 26.04 9.58
CA ASP A 148 9.01 25.35 8.59
C ASP A 148 8.18 24.93 7.36
N TRP A 149 7.77 25.92 6.57
CA TRP A 149 6.96 25.70 5.38
C TRP A 149 7.62 24.79 4.35
N ARG A 150 8.95 24.79 4.29
CA ARG A 150 9.68 23.88 3.41
C ARG A 150 9.43 22.42 3.81
N GLY A 151 9.51 22.11 5.11
CA GLY A 151 9.18 20.78 5.62
C GLY A 151 7.73 20.39 5.37
N VAL A 152 6.79 21.33 5.59
CA VAL A 152 5.36 21.09 5.30
C VAL A 152 5.16 20.75 3.82
N ILE A 153 5.76 21.51 2.91
CA ILE A 153 5.66 21.26 1.45
C ILE A 153 6.30 19.92 1.08
N GLU A 154 7.51 19.65 1.56
CA GLU A 154 8.23 18.39 1.27
C GLU A 154 7.39 17.16 1.68
N ASP A 155 6.75 17.21 2.84
CA ASP A 155 5.91 16.12 3.34
C ASP A 155 4.57 16.02 2.59
N PHE A 156 3.93 17.15 2.27
CA PHE A 156 2.61 17.18 1.61
C PHE A 156 2.68 16.83 0.11
N CYS A 157 3.85 16.97 -0.53
CA CYS A 157 4.07 16.53 -1.90
C CYS A 157 4.03 15.00 -2.09
N SER A 158 4.01 14.21 -1.00
CA SER A 158 4.00 12.73 -1.06
C SER A 158 2.64 12.14 -0.70
N MET A 159 1.55 12.77 -1.15
CA MET A 159 0.16 12.40 -0.81
C MET A 159 -0.57 11.63 -1.91
N ASP A 160 0.13 11.28 -2.99
CA ASP A 160 -0.45 10.50 -4.06
C ASP A 160 -0.79 9.07 -3.63
N ILE A 161 -1.89 8.53 -4.18
CA ILE A 161 -2.35 7.18 -3.93
C ILE A 161 -2.32 6.35 -5.22
N ARG A 162 -1.56 5.27 -5.17
CA ARG A 162 -1.36 4.29 -6.25
C ARG A 162 -1.49 2.89 -5.68
N PHE A 163 -1.48 1.88 -6.56
CA PHE A 163 -1.45 0.48 -6.14
C PHE A 163 -0.28 0.13 -5.19
N GLY A 164 0.84 0.85 -5.23
CA GLY A 164 1.97 0.61 -4.34
C GLY A 164 1.71 0.95 -2.88
N ASN A 165 0.82 1.90 -2.61
CA ASN A 165 0.61 2.49 -1.28
C ASN A 165 -0.88 2.66 -0.90
N VAL A 166 -1.82 2.03 -1.63
CA VAL A 166 -3.27 2.21 -1.44
C VAL A 166 -3.75 1.82 -0.03
N GLU A 167 -3.04 0.92 0.64
CA GLU A 167 -3.31 0.56 2.05
C GLU A 167 -3.09 1.73 3.01
N ARG A 168 -2.35 2.76 2.60
CA ARG A 168 -2.03 3.94 3.41
C ARG A 168 -3.02 5.09 3.21
N LEU A 169 -4.12 4.87 2.47
CA LEU A 169 -5.11 5.91 2.18
C LEU A 169 -5.57 6.64 3.44
N GLU A 170 -6.08 5.90 4.43
CA GLU A 170 -6.60 6.49 5.66
C GLU A 170 -5.50 7.15 6.49
N THR A 171 -4.34 6.49 6.61
CA THR A 171 -3.19 7.04 7.35
C THR A 171 -2.70 8.37 6.76
N LYS A 172 -2.62 8.46 5.43
CA LYS A 172 -2.23 9.71 4.75
C LYS A 172 -3.29 10.79 4.91
N ALA A 173 -4.58 10.43 4.84
CA ALA A 173 -5.67 11.36 5.09
C ALA A 173 -5.67 11.90 6.53
N ASP A 174 -5.49 11.02 7.53
CA ASP A 174 -5.36 11.40 8.93
C ASP A 174 -4.16 12.31 9.16
N TYR A 175 -3.04 12.01 8.51
CA TYR A 175 -1.83 12.81 8.60
C TYR A 175 -2.04 14.25 8.10
N ILE A 176 -2.53 14.44 6.86
CA ILE A 176 -2.71 15.79 6.32
C ILE A 176 -3.74 16.59 7.11
N ALA A 177 -4.82 15.94 7.56
CA ALA A 177 -5.90 16.58 8.31
C ALA A 177 -5.45 17.01 9.71
N SER A 178 -4.82 16.12 10.47
CA SER A 178 -4.33 16.44 11.81
C SER A 178 -3.21 17.49 11.80
N ARG A 179 -2.30 17.43 10.81
CA ARG A 179 -1.22 18.42 10.68
C ARG A 179 -1.74 19.79 10.24
N TYR A 180 -2.73 19.82 9.36
CA TYR A 180 -3.43 21.05 9.03
C TYR A 180 -4.13 21.65 10.27
N ALA A 181 -4.86 20.85 11.06
CA ALA A 181 -5.51 21.34 12.27
C ALA A 181 -4.52 21.96 13.28
N VAL A 182 -3.39 21.31 13.51
CA VAL A 182 -2.32 21.83 14.39
C VAL A 182 -1.70 23.12 13.85
N LEU A 183 -1.38 23.18 12.55
CA LEU A 183 -0.81 24.38 11.94
C LEU A 183 -1.81 25.53 11.94
N LYS A 184 -3.10 25.24 11.70
CA LYS A 184 -4.18 26.24 11.74
C LYS A 184 -4.32 26.83 13.14
N ASP A 185 -4.36 26.02 14.18
CA ASP A 185 -4.40 26.47 15.57
C ASP A 185 -3.17 27.31 15.92
N ARG A 186 -1.97 26.85 15.55
CA ARG A 186 -0.72 27.61 15.73
C ARG A 186 -0.77 28.97 15.04
N ILE A 187 -1.23 29.03 13.79
CA ILE A 187 -1.33 30.30 13.04
C ILE A 187 -2.33 31.25 13.71
N GLN A 188 -3.47 30.71 14.15
CA GLN A 188 -4.52 31.48 14.80
C GLN A 188 -4.09 32.04 16.17
N THR A 189 -3.21 31.35 16.88
CA THR A 189 -2.77 31.72 18.23
C THR A 189 -1.49 32.57 18.25
N GLN A 190 -0.55 32.34 17.32
CA GLN A 190 0.77 32.99 17.32
C GLN A 190 0.84 34.24 16.43
N TYR A 191 0.06 34.31 15.36
CA TYR A 191 0.12 35.40 14.38
C TYR A 191 -1.11 36.30 14.48
N ALA A 192 -1.00 37.56 14.05
CA ALA A 192 -2.12 38.50 13.98
C ALA A 192 -2.11 39.36 12.70
N GLY A 193 -3.26 39.93 12.36
CA GLY A 193 -3.39 40.88 11.24
C GLY A 193 -3.03 40.28 9.88
N ASP A 194 -2.32 41.07 9.06
CA ASP A 194 -1.96 40.67 7.69
C ASP A 194 -1.03 39.46 7.65
N GLU A 195 -0.19 39.28 8.67
CA GLU A 195 0.72 38.14 8.75
C GLU A 195 -0.04 36.84 9.00
N GLN A 196 -0.99 36.84 9.95
CA GLN A 196 -1.87 35.68 10.19
C GLN A 196 -2.60 35.27 8.91
N LYS A 197 -3.12 36.25 8.18
CA LYS A 197 -3.80 36.00 6.90
C LYS A 197 -2.85 35.37 5.88
N ALA A 198 -1.65 35.90 5.73
CA ALA A 198 -0.66 35.37 4.79
C ALA A 198 -0.22 33.93 5.15
N GLN A 199 -0.05 33.61 6.43
CA GLN A 199 0.27 32.26 6.87
C GLN A 199 -0.91 31.29 6.64
N MET A 200 -2.14 31.73 6.90
CA MET A 200 -3.35 30.93 6.65
C MET A 200 -3.55 30.67 5.16
N ASP A 201 -3.47 31.71 4.32
CA ASP A 201 -3.59 31.58 2.85
C ASP A 201 -2.55 30.57 2.30
N LYS A 202 -1.35 30.55 2.90
CA LYS A 202 -0.30 29.60 2.55
C LYS A 202 -0.61 28.18 3.01
N LEU A 203 -1.10 28.01 4.25
CA LEU A 203 -1.53 26.71 4.76
C LEU A 203 -2.62 26.10 3.87
N ASP A 204 -3.66 26.89 3.60
CA ASP A 204 -4.81 26.47 2.80
C ASP A 204 -4.40 26.07 1.39
N SER A 205 -3.47 26.82 0.77
CA SER A 205 -2.96 26.49 -0.56
C SER A 205 -2.23 25.14 -0.56
N ILE A 206 -1.33 24.90 0.40
CA ILE A 206 -0.54 23.66 0.48
C ILE A 206 -1.44 22.47 0.80
N TYR A 207 -2.35 22.63 1.74
CA TYR A 207 -3.30 21.60 2.15
C TYR A 207 -4.26 21.21 1.02
N ASN A 208 -4.87 22.20 0.34
CA ASN A 208 -5.79 21.90 -0.75
C ASN A 208 -5.07 21.23 -1.93
N GLN A 209 -3.83 21.61 -2.24
CA GLN A 209 -3.05 20.93 -3.27
C GLN A 209 -2.83 19.45 -2.92
N ALA A 210 -2.43 19.15 -1.69
CA ALA A 210 -2.20 17.78 -1.23
C ALA A 210 -3.49 16.94 -1.21
N LYS A 211 -4.60 17.54 -0.77
CA LYS A 211 -5.93 16.92 -0.74
C LYS A 211 -6.42 16.59 -2.16
N GLU A 212 -6.30 17.52 -3.10
CA GLU A 212 -6.68 17.31 -4.50
C GLU A 212 -5.79 16.25 -5.16
N GLU A 213 -4.47 16.27 -4.91
CA GLU A 213 -3.53 15.26 -5.44
C GLU A 213 -3.88 13.85 -4.95
N MET A 214 -4.20 13.70 -3.66
CA MET A 214 -4.64 12.42 -3.09
C MET A 214 -5.92 11.91 -3.77
N ALA A 215 -6.92 12.79 -3.95
CA ALA A 215 -8.20 12.44 -4.58
C ALA A 215 -8.04 12.11 -6.07
N ASP A 216 -7.31 12.93 -6.82
CA ASP A 216 -7.07 12.76 -8.25
C ASP A 216 -6.32 11.46 -8.53
N THR A 217 -5.24 11.20 -7.79
CA THR A 217 -4.43 10.00 -8.01
C THR A 217 -5.15 8.73 -7.58
N TYR A 218 -5.88 8.75 -6.46
CA TYR A 218 -6.73 7.63 -6.08
C TYR A 218 -7.77 7.33 -7.16
N ALA A 219 -8.50 8.35 -7.61
CA ALA A 219 -9.54 8.20 -8.63
C ALA A 219 -8.99 7.70 -9.96
N GLN A 220 -7.85 8.23 -10.42
CA GLN A 220 -7.21 7.80 -11.66
C GLN A 220 -6.68 6.36 -11.58
N ASN A 221 -6.04 5.97 -10.48
CA ASN A 221 -5.44 4.64 -10.35
C ASN A 221 -6.48 3.56 -10.00
N ILE A 222 -7.34 3.82 -9.03
CA ILE A 222 -8.30 2.84 -8.51
C ILE A 222 -9.63 2.95 -9.24
N GLY A 223 -10.20 4.15 -9.34
CA GLY A 223 -11.43 4.39 -10.11
C GLY A 223 -11.23 4.04 -11.59
N GLY A 224 -10.12 4.49 -12.18
CA GLY A 224 -9.76 4.15 -13.55
C GLY A 224 -9.61 2.65 -13.79
N PHE A 225 -9.12 1.88 -12.82
CA PHE A 225 -9.08 0.43 -12.92
C PHE A 225 -10.47 -0.21 -13.00
N TYR A 226 -11.44 0.29 -12.23
CA TYR A 226 -12.82 -0.20 -12.30
C TYR A 226 -13.50 0.20 -13.62
N GLU A 227 -13.25 1.42 -14.11
CA GLU A 227 -13.78 1.86 -15.42
C GLU A 227 -13.16 1.09 -16.59
N ASP A 228 -11.86 0.80 -16.52
CA ASP A 228 -11.16 -0.10 -17.43
C ASP A 228 -11.75 -1.53 -17.45
N LEU A 229 -12.46 -1.90 -16.39
CA LEU A 229 -13.22 -3.15 -16.24
C LEU A 229 -14.72 -2.94 -16.48
N GLY A 230 -15.11 -1.88 -17.17
CA GLY A 230 -16.46 -1.67 -17.69
C GLY A 230 -17.44 -1.05 -16.71
N GLN A 231 -16.99 -0.54 -15.56
CA GLN A 231 -17.81 0.32 -14.70
C GLN A 231 -17.86 1.75 -15.27
N THR A 232 -18.80 2.57 -14.80
CA THR A 232 -18.98 3.94 -15.28
C THR A 232 -19.20 4.92 -14.13
N GLY A 233 -18.57 6.09 -14.17
CA GLY A 233 -18.72 7.14 -13.16
C GLY A 233 -17.96 6.86 -11.87
N VAL A 234 -17.15 5.81 -11.84
CA VAL A 234 -16.41 5.40 -10.64
C VAL A 234 -15.27 6.37 -10.35
N ILE A 235 -14.63 6.93 -11.38
CA ILE A 235 -13.57 7.95 -11.20
C ILE A 235 -14.13 9.16 -10.44
N GLU A 236 -15.23 9.75 -10.92
CA GLU A 236 -15.83 10.94 -10.33
C GLU A 236 -16.35 10.68 -8.91
N ASP A 237 -17.03 9.55 -8.71
CA ASP A 237 -17.59 9.16 -7.41
C ASP A 237 -16.49 8.90 -6.37
N MET A 238 -15.41 8.19 -6.75
CA MET A 238 -14.28 7.92 -5.85
C MET A 238 -13.51 9.20 -5.52
N ARG A 239 -13.25 10.06 -6.51
CA ARG A 239 -12.60 11.36 -6.29
C ARG A 239 -13.34 12.19 -5.25
N SER A 240 -14.65 12.35 -5.46
CA SER A 240 -15.51 13.14 -4.57
C SER A 240 -15.58 12.54 -3.16
N SER A 241 -15.55 11.21 -3.07
CA SER A 241 -15.57 10.51 -1.78
C SER A 241 -14.25 10.64 -1.02
N VAL A 242 -13.08 10.62 -1.69
CA VAL A 242 -11.79 10.88 -1.05
C VAL A 242 -11.71 12.30 -0.53
N LEU A 243 -12.18 13.30 -1.28
CA LEU A 243 -12.24 14.69 -0.81
C LEU A 243 -13.09 14.80 0.47
N ALA A 244 -14.31 14.26 0.45
CA ALA A 244 -15.19 14.27 1.62
C ALA A 244 -14.56 13.57 2.82
N MET A 245 -13.93 12.41 2.61
CA MET A 245 -13.23 11.64 3.63
C MET A 245 -12.11 12.44 4.31
N VAL A 246 -11.40 13.29 3.56
CA VAL A 246 -10.36 14.18 4.09
C VAL A 246 -10.97 15.37 4.84
N ASP A 247 -12.02 15.99 4.31
CA ASP A 247 -12.73 17.12 4.94
C ASP A 247 -13.37 16.70 6.28
N GLU A 248 -13.89 15.47 6.38
CA GLU A 248 -14.44 14.91 7.62
C GLU A 248 -13.36 14.76 8.69
N ARG A 249 -12.16 14.34 8.28
CA ARG A 249 -11.01 14.18 9.19
C ARG A 249 -10.51 15.54 9.67
N GLU A 250 -10.43 16.52 8.78
CA GLU A 250 -10.11 17.91 9.13
C GLU A 250 -11.06 18.40 10.23
N ALA A 251 -12.37 18.31 9.98
CA ALA A 251 -13.39 18.76 10.93
C ALA A 251 -13.32 18.00 12.28
N ALA A 252 -13.06 16.69 12.25
CA ALA A 252 -12.93 15.88 13.47
C ALA A 252 -11.74 16.31 14.32
N TYR A 253 -10.55 16.47 13.70
CA TYR A 253 -9.35 16.87 14.42
C TYR A 253 -9.44 18.31 14.92
N GLU A 254 -9.99 19.25 14.15
CA GLU A 254 -10.21 20.62 14.62
C GLU A 254 -11.17 20.68 15.81
N THR A 255 -12.27 19.93 15.74
CA THR A 255 -13.25 19.87 16.84
C THR A 255 -12.63 19.30 18.10
N TYR A 256 -11.85 18.23 17.97
CA TYR A 256 -11.16 17.62 19.10
C TYR A 256 -10.11 18.57 19.68
N LEU A 257 -9.26 19.16 18.83
CA LEU A 257 -8.19 20.07 19.24
C LEU A 257 -8.73 21.29 20.01
N ALA A 258 -9.85 21.87 19.59
CA ALA A 258 -10.46 23.02 20.27
C ALA A 258 -10.93 22.72 21.71
N GLY A 259 -11.22 21.46 22.02
CA GLY A 259 -11.59 20.99 23.37
C GLY A 259 -10.48 20.27 24.11
N ALA A 260 -9.39 19.92 23.42
CA ALA A 260 -8.29 19.16 23.97
C ALA A 260 -7.44 20.05 24.89
N GLY A 261 -7.15 19.56 26.09
CA GLY A 261 -6.25 20.22 27.02
C GLY A 261 -4.79 20.03 26.60
N ASP A 262 -3.98 19.45 27.49
CA ASP A 262 -2.59 19.10 27.19
C ASP A 262 -2.51 17.75 26.46
N TYR A 263 -3.01 17.67 25.22
CA TYR A 263 -3.07 16.42 24.44
C TYR A 263 -1.69 15.86 24.07
N ALA A 264 -0.66 16.72 24.08
CA ALA A 264 0.72 16.33 23.84
C ALA A 264 1.50 15.99 25.12
N ASN A 265 0.90 16.18 26.30
CA ASN A 265 1.53 15.99 27.62
C ASN A 265 2.84 16.79 27.79
N LEU A 266 2.87 18.05 27.34
CA LEU A 266 4.07 18.88 27.33
C LEU A 266 4.14 19.90 28.46
N LYS A 267 3.09 20.11 29.27
CA LYS A 267 3.07 21.19 30.30
C LYS A 267 4.23 21.16 31.28
N ASP A 268 4.74 19.98 31.61
CA ASP A 268 5.84 19.78 32.56
C ASP A 268 7.05 19.07 31.92
N SER A 269 7.12 19.03 30.59
CA SER A 269 8.21 18.37 29.86
C SER A 269 9.46 19.27 29.78
N GLU A 270 10.65 18.67 29.92
CA GLU A 270 11.92 19.36 29.65
C GLU A 270 12.08 19.70 28.16
N ASP A 271 11.38 18.97 27.27
CA ASP A 271 11.40 19.14 25.82
C ASP A 271 10.33 20.10 25.31
N SER A 272 10.29 21.29 25.88
CA SER A 272 9.32 22.33 25.49
C SER A 272 9.39 22.71 24.00
N TRP A 273 10.53 22.48 23.32
CA TRP A 273 10.67 22.71 21.88
C TRP A 273 9.72 21.86 21.03
N LEU A 274 9.25 20.70 21.54
CA LEU A 274 8.25 19.86 20.87
C LEU A 274 6.91 20.58 20.67
N ALA A 275 6.61 21.60 21.49
CA ALA A 275 5.42 22.43 21.32
C ALA A 275 5.47 23.31 20.05
N GLN A 276 6.63 23.38 19.38
CA GLN A 276 6.81 24.06 18.10
C GLN A 276 6.98 23.09 16.92
N ASP A 277 7.02 21.77 17.17
CA ASP A 277 7.12 20.75 16.14
C ASP A 277 5.72 20.29 15.70
N ASP A 278 5.27 20.80 14.56
CA ASP A 278 3.92 20.56 14.05
C ASP A 278 3.66 19.10 13.65
N ALA A 279 4.68 18.36 13.21
CA ALA A 279 4.56 16.95 12.87
C ALA A 279 4.39 16.09 14.14
N TYR A 280 5.16 16.38 15.19
CA TYR A 280 5.03 15.73 16.49
C TYR A 280 3.67 16.03 17.12
N LEU A 281 3.27 17.31 17.16
CA LEU A 281 1.96 17.70 17.68
C LEU A 281 0.82 17.04 16.91
N ALA A 282 0.90 16.95 15.58
CA ALA A 282 -0.10 16.23 14.79
C ALA A 282 -0.16 14.74 15.15
N ALA A 283 0.99 14.11 15.40
CA ALA A 283 1.04 12.72 15.85
C ALA A 283 0.40 12.54 17.25
N ARG A 284 0.75 13.40 18.21
CA ARG A 284 0.14 13.39 19.54
C ARG A 284 -1.37 13.65 19.48
N LEU A 285 -1.83 14.52 18.56
CA LEU A 285 -3.25 14.79 18.35
C LEU A 285 -3.99 13.52 17.90
N ARG A 286 -3.43 12.77 16.94
CA ARG A 286 -4.00 11.49 16.48
C ARG A 286 -4.05 10.46 17.61
N ASP A 287 -2.96 10.32 18.36
CA ASP A 287 -2.87 9.38 19.48
C ASP A 287 -3.89 9.70 20.58
N SER A 288 -3.98 10.97 20.97
CA SER A 288 -4.92 11.45 22.00
C SER A 288 -6.37 11.28 21.55
N PHE A 289 -6.68 11.64 20.31
CA PHE A 289 -8.00 11.44 19.72
C PHE A 289 -8.41 9.96 19.76
N ALA A 290 -7.52 9.06 19.36
CA ALA A 290 -7.79 7.62 19.40
C ALA A 290 -7.94 7.09 20.83
N ALA A 291 -7.13 7.58 21.78
CA ALA A 291 -7.19 7.18 23.19
C ALA A 291 -8.51 7.58 23.86
N ASP A 292 -9.09 8.72 23.47
CA ASP A 292 -10.40 9.18 23.95
C ASP A 292 -11.59 8.47 23.26
N GLY A 293 -11.32 7.43 22.47
CA GLY A 293 -12.33 6.69 21.72
C GLY A 293 -12.85 7.44 20.50
N GLY A 294 -12.12 8.47 20.04
CA GLY A 294 -12.38 9.16 18.80
C GLY A 294 -12.38 8.17 17.64
N ASN A 295 -13.46 8.17 16.88
CA ASN A 295 -13.59 7.38 15.68
C ASN A 295 -14.23 8.25 14.60
N ILE A 296 -13.50 8.46 13.52
CA ILE A 296 -14.00 9.17 12.35
C ILE A 296 -14.78 8.12 11.58
N GLN A 297 -16.07 7.99 11.90
CA GLN A 297 -16.95 7.09 11.18
C GLN A 297 -16.89 7.46 9.70
N SER A 298 -16.46 6.50 8.89
CA SER A 298 -16.21 6.63 7.47
C SER A 298 -17.46 6.94 6.62
N GLY A 299 -18.58 7.40 7.18
CA GLY A 299 -19.87 7.54 6.50
C GLY A 299 -20.47 8.94 6.60
N SER A 300 -19.89 9.92 5.92
CA SER A 300 -20.63 11.15 5.61
C SER A 300 -21.88 10.86 4.81
N SER A 301 -22.99 11.49 5.21
CA SER A 301 -24.24 11.50 4.44
C SER A 301 -24.13 12.10 3.03
N LYS A 302 -22.99 12.71 2.67
CA LYS A 302 -22.74 13.35 1.37
C LYS A 302 -21.81 12.54 0.46
N ALA A 303 -20.96 11.67 1.01
CA ALA A 303 -20.02 10.89 0.21
C ALA A 303 -20.72 9.68 -0.45
N VAL A 304 -20.29 9.33 -1.66
CA VAL A 304 -20.83 8.17 -2.38
C VAL A 304 -20.28 6.87 -1.79
N TYR A 305 -19.00 6.87 -1.43
CA TYR A 305 -18.29 5.78 -0.79
C TYR A 305 -17.81 6.21 0.58
N SER A 306 -17.87 5.29 1.53
CA SER A 306 -17.22 5.45 2.82
C SER A 306 -15.69 5.34 2.73
N GLY A 307 -14.95 5.80 3.74
CA GLY A 307 -13.52 5.49 3.87
C GLY A 307 -13.23 3.98 3.88
N ASP A 308 -14.10 3.18 4.50
CA ASP A 308 -14.03 1.71 4.46
C ASP A 308 -14.24 1.16 3.04
N ASP A 309 -15.20 1.70 2.30
CA ASP A 309 -15.44 1.36 0.90
C ASP A 309 -14.22 1.68 0.04
N LEU A 310 -13.66 2.89 0.19
CA LEU A 310 -12.47 3.32 -0.57
C LEU A 310 -11.26 2.43 -0.24
N THR A 311 -11.06 2.09 1.02
CA THR A 311 -9.95 1.21 1.41
C THR A 311 -10.15 -0.20 0.82
N PHE A 312 -11.36 -0.76 0.93
CA PHE A 312 -11.68 -2.06 0.33
C PHE A 312 -11.46 -2.04 -1.19
N ALA A 313 -12.03 -1.04 -1.87
CA ALA A 313 -11.98 -0.91 -3.32
C ALA A 313 -10.54 -0.81 -3.81
N GLY A 314 -9.69 -0.07 -3.10
CA GLY A 314 -8.28 0.08 -3.39
C GLY A 314 -7.49 -1.22 -3.26
N VAL A 315 -7.65 -1.92 -2.13
CA VAL A 315 -6.96 -3.21 -1.87
C VAL A 315 -7.42 -4.28 -2.86
N TYR A 316 -8.72 -4.35 -3.16
CA TYR A 316 -9.26 -5.31 -4.11
C TYR A 316 -8.75 -5.04 -5.54
N ALA A 317 -8.77 -3.78 -5.98
CA ALA A 317 -8.23 -3.38 -7.28
C ALA A 317 -6.73 -3.70 -7.39
N LYS A 318 -5.95 -3.43 -6.34
CA LYS A 318 -4.52 -3.82 -6.28
C LYS A 318 -4.33 -5.31 -6.50
N SER A 319 -5.10 -6.14 -5.80
CA SER A 319 -5.03 -7.61 -5.91
C SER A 319 -5.32 -8.09 -7.33
N LEU A 320 -6.41 -7.61 -7.95
CA LEU A 320 -6.75 -7.99 -9.33
C LEU A 320 -5.73 -7.47 -10.35
N SER A 321 -5.25 -6.24 -10.19
CA SER A 321 -4.21 -5.63 -11.03
C SER A 321 -2.90 -6.44 -10.97
N GLN A 322 -2.49 -6.87 -9.78
CA GLN A 322 -1.32 -7.74 -9.61
C GLN A 322 -1.50 -9.11 -10.26
N GLN A 323 -2.70 -9.70 -10.17
CA GLN A 323 -3.00 -10.96 -10.84
C GLN A 323 -2.88 -10.84 -12.36
N ILE A 324 -3.41 -9.77 -12.97
CA ILE A 324 -3.26 -9.51 -14.41
C ILE A 324 -1.79 -9.32 -14.77
N LYS A 325 -1.04 -8.48 -14.03
CA LYS A 325 0.39 -8.23 -14.30
C LYS A 325 1.25 -9.48 -14.20
N ASN A 326 0.92 -10.37 -13.26
CA ASN A 326 1.70 -11.57 -12.96
C ASN A 326 1.09 -12.85 -13.57
N ALA A 327 0.08 -12.74 -14.45
CA ALA A 327 -0.68 -13.87 -14.96
C ALA A 327 0.24 -14.98 -15.52
N GLY A 328 1.24 -14.59 -16.31
CA GLY A 328 2.22 -15.51 -16.88
C GLY A 328 3.11 -16.23 -15.87
N HIS A 329 3.61 -15.50 -14.86
CA HIS A 329 4.46 -16.09 -13.82
C HIS A 329 3.67 -17.07 -12.93
N VAL A 330 2.42 -16.71 -12.59
CA VAL A 330 1.52 -17.60 -11.83
C VAL A 330 1.27 -18.88 -12.61
N TRP A 331 1.03 -18.81 -13.92
CA TRP A 331 0.73 -20.00 -14.70
C TRP A 331 1.95 -20.91 -14.92
N GLU A 332 3.12 -20.34 -15.20
CA GLU A 332 4.34 -21.10 -15.51
C GLU A 332 5.02 -21.70 -14.28
N VAL A 333 5.08 -20.96 -13.16
CA VAL A 333 5.80 -21.37 -11.95
C VAL A 333 4.89 -22.11 -10.97
N TRP A 334 3.62 -21.70 -10.88
CA TRP A 334 2.71 -22.21 -9.85
C TRP A 334 1.81 -23.36 -10.34
N ARG A 335 1.71 -23.58 -11.68
CA ARG A 335 0.80 -24.54 -12.34
C ARG A 335 -0.50 -24.79 -11.54
N PRO A 336 -1.30 -23.76 -11.24
CA PRO A 336 -2.51 -23.93 -10.44
C PRO A 336 -3.55 -24.86 -11.05
N CYS A 337 -3.50 -25.02 -12.37
CA CYS A 337 -4.53 -25.65 -13.17
C CYS A 337 -3.86 -26.42 -14.31
N GLU A 338 -4.18 -27.69 -14.43
CA GLU A 338 -3.71 -28.58 -15.50
C GLU A 338 -4.58 -28.43 -16.76
N SER A 339 -5.71 -27.72 -16.67
CA SER A 339 -6.62 -27.45 -17.79
C SER A 339 -7.37 -26.12 -17.68
N ASP A 340 -7.91 -25.65 -18.81
CA ASP A 340 -8.77 -24.45 -18.85
C ASP A 340 -10.09 -24.60 -18.09
N SER A 341 -10.58 -25.84 -17.95
CA SER A 341 -11.73 -26.09 -17.08
C SER A 341 -11.37 -25.87 -15.61
N GLU A 342 -10.17 -26.25 -15.18
CA GLU A 342 -9.72 -25.98 -13.80
C GLU A 342 -9.51 -24.51 -13.54
N LEU A 343 -9.01 -23.75 -14.53
CA LEU A 343 -8.99 -22.28 -14.47
C LEU A 343 -10.41 -21.72 -14.24
N GLY A 344 -11.42 -22.27 -14.92
CA GLY A 344 -12.82 -21.92 -14.67
C GLY A 344 -13.27 -22.20 -13.23
N LYS A 345 -12.89 -23.35 -12.64
CA LYS A 345 -13.18 -23.66 -11.22
C LYS A 345 -12.50 -22.69 -10.26
N PHE A 346 -11.23 -22.38 -10.52
CA PHE A 346 -10.44 -21.44 -9.73
C PHE A 346 -11.12 -20.06 -9.70
N LEU A 347 -11.51 -19.54 -10.88
CA LEU A 347 -12.17 -18.24 -11.00
C LEU A 347 -13.54 -18.21 -10.32
N VAL A 348 -14.32 -19.30 -10.35
CA VAL A 348 -15.57 -19.36 -9.56
C VAL A 348 -15.30 -19.32 -8.07
N LYS A 349 -14.33 -20.09 -7.60
CA LYS A 349 -13.98 -20.10 -6.17
C LYS A 349 -13.57 -18.71 -5.71
N GLN A 350 -12.73 -18.03 -6.49
CA GLN A 350 -12.35 -16.64 -6.23
C GLN A 350 -13.56 -15.70 -6.20
N TYR A 351 -14.50 -15.83 -7.15
CA TYR A 351 -15.74 -15.05 -7.17
C TYR A 351 -16.60 -15.29 -5.91
N GLN A 352 -16.81 -16.55 -5.53
CA GLN A 352 -17.57 -16.92 -4.34
C GLN A 352 -16.91 -16.42 -3.06
N ASP A 353 -15.60 -16.59 -2.93
CA ASP A 353 -14.82 -16.10 -1.79
C ASP A 353 -14.90 -14.57 -1.72
N THR A 354 -14.80 -13.87 -2.85
CA THR A 354 -14.98 -12.40 -2.93
C THR A 354 -16.36 -11.99 -2.44
N ARG A 355 -17.44 -12.67 -2.87
CA ARG A 355 -18.80 -12.36 -2.41
C ARG A 355 -18.95 -12.52 -0.91
N GLN A 356 -18.38 -13.58 -0.33
CA GLN A 356 -18.42 -13.79 1.11
C GLN A 356 -17.66 -12.67 1.85
N ILE A 357 -16.49 -12.29 1.32
CA ILE A 357 -15.67 -11.21 1.89
C ILE A 357 -16.42 -9.88 1.85
N VAL A 358 -17.04 -9.54 0.73
CA VAL A 358 -17.87 -8.33 0.59
C VAL A 358 -19.01 -8.33 1.62
N ALA A 359 -19.67 -9.47 1.83
CA ALA A 359 -20.73 -9.59 2.83
C ALA A 359 -20.22 -9.44 4.28
N ASP A 360 -19.03 -9.99 4.57
CA ASP A 360 -18.39 -9.89 5.90
C ASP A 360 -17.82 -8.48 6.17
N ALA A 361 -17.45 -7.74 5.13
CA ALA A 361 -16.77 -6.44 5.23
C ALA A 361 -17.69 -5.28 5.62
N GLY A 362 -19.00 -5.43 5.43
CA GLY A 362 -19.96 -4.34 5.68
C GLY A 362 -19.81 -3.15 4.71
N VAL A 363 -19.24 -3.38 3.52
CA VAL A 363 -19.16 -2.36 2.46
C VAL A 363 -20.54 -1.98 1.93
N SER A 364 -20.67 -0.80 1.33
CA SER A 364 -21.93 -0.33 0.77
C SER A 364 -22.45 -1.20 -0.37
N ASP A 365 -23.77 -1.23 -0.54
CA ASP A 365 -24.43 -1.93 -1.66
C ASP A 365 -23.90 -1.45 -3.02
N LYS A 366 -23.55 -0.16 -3.13
CA LYS A 366 -23.00 0.41 -4.36
C LYS A 366 -21.62 -0.17 -4.67
N LEU A 367 -20.71 -0.23 -3.69
CA LEU A 367 -19.40 -0.85 -3.88
C LEU A 367 -19.53 -2.36 -4.12
N ALA A 368 -20.40 -3.05 -3.38
CA ALA A 368 -20.67 -4.47 -3.57
C ALA A 368 -21.11 -4.76 -5.01
N GLY A 369 -21.98 -3.92 -5.58
CA GLY A 369 -22.40 -4.00 -6.98
C GLY A 369 -21.25 -3.83 -7.97
N ILE A 370 -20.38 -2.84 -7.74
CA ILE A 370 -19.17 -2.63 -8.57
C ILE A 370 -18.26 -3.85 -8.56
N ILE A 371 -17.95 -4.39 -7.38
CA ILE A 371 -17.07 -5.57 -7.25
C ILE A 371 -17.66 -6.76 -7.99
N GLN A 372 -18.96 -7.01 -7.85
CA GLN A 372 -19.63 -8.11 -8.54
C GLN A 372 -19.61 -7.95 -10.06
N ASN A 373 -19.89 -6.74 -10.56
CA ASN A 373 -19.94 -6.46 -11.99
C ASN A 373 -18.56 -6.42 -12.65
N THR A 374 -17.51 -6.14 -11.87
CA THR A 374 -16.11 -6.07 -12.32
C THR A 374 -15.51 -7.44 -12.58
N PHE A 375 -16.01 -8.50 -11.92
CA PHE A 375 -15.35 -9.80 -11.95
C PHE A 375 -15.32 -10.44 -13.35
N ARG A 376 -16.40 -10.34 -14.13
CA ARG A 376 -16.44 -10.92 -15.48
C ARG A 376 -15.48 -10.22 -16.44
N PRO A 377 -15.46 -8.87 -16.54
CA PRO A 377 -14.43 -8.15 -17.29
C PRO A 377 -13.01 -8.44 -16.81
N PHE A 378 -12.80 -8.63 -15.50
CA PHE A 378 -11.52 -9.08 -14.95
C PHE A 378 -11.10 -10.45 -15.53
N MET A 379 -12.02 -11.42 -15.57
CA MET A 379 -11.72 -12.75 -16.13
C MET A 379 -11.24 -12.64 -17.59
N GLU A 380 -11.91 -11.83 -18.42
CA GLU A 380 -11.49 -11.62 -19.82
C GLU A 380 -10.08 -11.03 -19.88
N LYS A 381 -9.81 -9.93 -19.16
CA LYS A 381 -8.47 -9.32 -19.15
C LYS A 381 -7.39 -10.25 -18.60
N PHE A 382 -7.74 -11.08 -17.61
CA PHE A 382 -6.81 -12.06 -17.06
C PHE A 382 -6.48 -13.15 -18.09
N MET A 383 -7.47 -13.64 -18.84
CA MET A 383 -7.24 -14.60 -19.94
C MET A 383 -6.47 -13.96 -21.09
N ASP A 384 -6.73 -12.69 -21.44
CA ASP A 384 -5.93 -11.94 -22.42
C ASP A 384 -4.46 -11.85 -21.99
N ALA A 385 -4.20 -11.60 -20.69
CA ALA A 385 -2.83 -11.56 -20.16
C ALA A 385 -2.14 -12.94 -20.18
N LEU A 386 -2.89 -14.03 -19.98
CA LEU A 386 -2.39 -15.39 -20.15
C LEU A 386 -2.06 -15.70 -21.61
N ASP A 387 -2.94 -15.33 -22.55
CA ASP A 387 -2.71 -15.49 -23.99
C ASP A 387 -1.46 -14.70 -24.44
N GLY A 388 -1.30 -13.45 -23.95
CA GLY A 388 -0.10 -12.66 -24.22
C GLY A 388 1.19 -13.22 -23.60
N GLN A 389 1.11 -14.03 -22.54
CA GLN A 389 2.26 -14.80 -22.05
C GLN A 389 2.56 -15.99 -22.98
N ILE A 390 1.53 -16.66 -23.48
CA ILE A 390 1.69 -17.79 -24.41
C ILE A 390 2.38 -17.33 -25.70
N ASP A 391 2.08 -16.13 -26.20
CA ASP A 391 2.81 -15.50 -27.30
C ASP A 391 4.33 -15.41 -27.02
N LYS A 392 4.70 -14.98 -25.81
CA LYS A 392 6.11 -14.91 -25.40
C LYS A 392 6.73 -16.29 -25.31
N ASN A 393 5.99 -17.29 -24.84
CA ASN A 393 6.47 -18.68 -24.73
C ASN A 393 6.73 -19.28 -26.11
N LEU A 394 5.83 -19.09 -27.07
CA LEU A 394 6.01 -19.51 -28.46
C LEU A 394 7.30 -18.90 -29.03
N ALA A 395 7.50 -17.59 -28.91
CA ALA A 395 8.72 -16.91 -29.33
C ALA A 395 9.97 -17.43 -28.58
N MET A 396 9.84 -17.82 -27.32
CA MET A 396 10.94 -18.38 -26.55
C MET A 396 11.33 -19.78 -27.04
N VAL A 397 10.35 -20.61 -27.38
CA VAL A 397 10.55 -21.98 -27.90
C VAL A 397 11.16 -21.96 -29.30
N GLU A 398 10.80 -21.00 -30.15
CA GLU A 398 11.48 -20.80 -31.45
C GLU A 398 12.99 -20.62 -31.27
N ASN A 399 13.41 -19.90 -30.24
CA ASN A 399 14.82 -19.64 -29.95
C ASN A 399 15.48 -20.74 -29.12
N LYS A 400 14.75 -21.42 -28.24
CA LYS A 400 15.25 -22.54 -27.44
C LYS A 400 14.22 -23.69 -27.42
N PRO A 401 14.26 -24.58 -28.43
CA PRO A 401 13.26 -25.65 -28.61
C PRO A 401 13.08 -26.58 -27.41
N TRP A 402 14.12 -26.75 -26.58
CA TRP A 402 14.07 -27.60 -25.38
C TRP A 402 13.05 -27.11 -24.33
N MET A 403 12.61 -25.85 -24.39
CA MET A 403 11.61 -25.31 -23.44
C MET A 403 10.18 -25.70 -23.80
N GLY A 404 9.93 -26.25 -24.99
CA GLY A 404 8.58 -26.59 -25.46
C GLY A 404 7.86 -27.66 -24.63
N GLY A 405 8.60 -28.50 -23.90
CA GLY A 405 8.02 -29.48 -22.96
C GLY A 405 7.74 -28.93 -21.55
N VAL A 406 8.14 -27.69 -21.28
CA VAL A 406 8.05 -27.06 -19.94
C VAL A 406 7.00 -25.96 -19.92
N LEU A 407 6.92 -25.18 -21.00
CA LEU A 407 6.02 -24.04 -21.15
C LEU A 407 4.70 -24.44 -21.80
N ARG A 408 3.62 -23.76 -21.41
CA ARG A 408 2.34 -23.86 -22.13
C ARG A 408 2.44 -23.10 -23.45
N LEU A 409 2.02 -23.75 -24.54
CA LEU A 409 2.03 -23.19 -25.89
C LEU A 409 0.65 -23.05 -26.51
N ASP A 410 -0.37 -23.71 -25.95
CA ASP A 410 -1.75 -23.60 -26.42
C ASP A 410 -2.48 -22.45 -25.73
N TYR A 411 -3.09 -21.57 -26.53
CA TYR A 411 -3.94 -20.47 -26.03
C TYR A 411 -5.06 -20.94 -25.10
N ILE A 412 -5.58 -20.02 -24.29
CA ILE A 412 -6.67 -20.30 -23.34
C ILE A 412 -7.96 -20.62 -24.10
N ASN A 413 -8.51 -21.81 -23.87
CA ASN A 413 -9.85 -22.17 -24.33
C ASN A 413 -10.92 -21.49 -23.46
N ARG A 414 -11.24 -20.24 -23.78
CA ARG A 414 -12.23 -19.42 -23.05
C ARG A 414 -13.59 -20.11 -22.93
N ASN A 415 -14.01 -20.88 -23.94
CA ASN A 415 -15.26 -21.64 -23.88
C ASN A 415 -15.24 -22.68 -22.76
N ALA A 416 -14.12 -23.37 -22.55
CA ALA A 416 -13.98 -24.33 -21.46
C ALA A 416 -13.99 -23.62 -20.09
N VAL A 417 -13.27 -22.49 -19.98
CA VAL A 417 -13.27 -21.64 -18.77
C VAL A 417 -14.69 -21.19 -18.43
N TYR A 418 -15.39 -20.57 -19.38
CA TYR A 418 -16.74 -20.04 -19.15
C TYR A 418 -17.78 -21.12 -18.90
N ARG A 419 -17.75 -22.25 -19.62
CA ARG A 419 -18.68 -23.36 -19.35
C ARG A 419 -18.52 -23.86 -17.93
N MET A 420 -17.29 -24.06 -17.47
CA MET A 420 -17.06 -24.49 -16.10
C MET A 420 -17.49 -23.40 -15.10
N TYR A 421 -17.13 -22.14 -15.37
CA TYR A 421 -17.48 -21.00 -14.52
C TYR A 421 -19.00 -20.87 -14.31
N LEU A 422 -19.74 -20.86 -15.42
CA LEU A 422 -21.19 -20.76 -15.41
C LEU A 422 -21.88 -22.03 -14.87
N SER A 423 -21.28 -23.22 -15.02
CA SER A 423 -21.87 -24.46 -14.50
C SER A 423 -21.96 -24.48 -12.96
N ILE A 424 -21.12 -23.71 -12.27
CA ILE A 424 -21.07 -23.64 -10.81
C ILE A 424 -21.87 -22.44 -10.30
N ILE A 425 -21.89 -21.31 -11.03
CA ILE A 425 -22.64 -20.11 -10.65
C ILE A 425 -24.13 -20.20 -11.04
N GLY A 426 -24.47 -20.97 -12.07
CA GLY A 426 -25.82 -21.19 -12.58
C GLY A 426 -26.66 -22.21 -11.80
N LYS A 427 -26.58 -22.20 -10.46
CA LYS A 427 -27.49 -22.91 -9.55
C LYS A 427 -27.90 -22.03 -8.40
#